data_AF-A0A1Q4DB41-F1
#
_entry.id   AF-A0A1Q4DB41-F1
#
_cell.length_a   1.000
_cell.length_b   1.000
_cell.length_c   1.000
_cell.angle_alpha   90.00
_cell.angle_beta   90.00
_cell.angle_gamma   90.00
#
_symmetry.space_group_name_H-M   'P 1'
#
loop_
_entity.id
_entity.type
_entity.pdbx_description
1 polymer ?
#
loop_
_entity_poly.entity_id
_entity_poly.type
_entity_poly.pdbx_seq_one_letter_code
_entity_poly.pdbx_strand_id
1 'polypeptide(L)'
;MTTMAVFKTRSGSSGVPADPEQLYRLLAATNTGPAALWAHQADVLRAWHDDKLIHEADIAIELPTGSGKTLVGALVAEFLRRRDNKPVAYVCPNNLLARQTATKLSDYGIPNVLLIDCRRRAETDPLATGWD
;
A
#
# COMPACT_ATOMS: atom_id res chain seq x y z
N MET A 1 11.71 20.18 23.51
CA MET A 1 11.78 19.01 22.60
C MET A 1 10.36 18.65 22.23
N THR A 2 9.89 19.07 21.04
CA THR A 2 8.50 18.91 20.61
C THR A 2 8.26 17.48 20.15
N THR A 3 7.36 16.77 20.85
CA THR A 3 6.92 15.42 20.48
C THR A 3 6.20 15.47 19.13
N MET A 4 6.85 14.93 18.10
CA MET A 4 6.24 14.64 16.79
C MET A 4 5.05 13.69 16.98
N ALA A 5 3.98 13.89 16.20
CA ALA A 5 2.83 12.99 16.20
C ALA A 5 3.28 11.58 15.79
N VAL A 6 3.37 10.67 16.76
CA VAL A 6 3.78 9.27 16.54
C VAL A 6 2.55 8.50 16.05
N PHE A 7 2.55 8.12 14.78
CA PHE A 7 1.57 7.16 14.26
C PHE A 7 1.63 5.88 15.11
N LYS A 8 0.54 5.55 15.79
CA LYS A 8 0.47 4.37 16.67
C LYS A 8 0.46 3.10 15.81
N THR A 9 1.55 2.33 15.84
CA THR A 9 1.61 1.02 15.20
C THR A 9 0.62 0.07 15.87
N ARG A 10 -0.37 -0.42 15.13
CA ARG A 10 -1.19 -1.55 15.56
C ARG A 10 -0.50 -2.83 15.09
N SER A 11 -0.15 -3.71 16.03
CA SER A 11 0.38 -5.05 15.75
C SER A 11 -0.72 -5.92 15.14
N GLY A 12 -0.86 -5.91 13.81
CA GLY A 12 -1.66 -6.88 13.08
C GLY A 12 -0.78 -8.05 12.64
N SER A 13 -1.02 -9.24 13.20
CA SER A 13 -0.21 -10.45 13.01
C SER A 13 -0.44 -11.17 11.68
N SER A 14 -0.51 -10.44 10.56
CA SER A 14 -0.40 -11.09 9.25
C SER A 14 1.09 -11.35 9.03
N GLY A 15 1.50 -12.62 9.11
CA GLY A 15 2.90 -13.02 9.00
C GLY A 15 3.61 -12.37 7.82
N VAL A 16 4.92 -12.13 7.99
CA VAL A 16 5.74 -11.53 6.94
C VAL A 16 5.79 -12.50 5.75
N PRO A 17 5.31 -12.09 4.56
CA PRO A 17 5.46 -12.91 3.36
C PRO A 17 6.95 -13.04 3.01
N ALA A 18 7.33 -14.20 2.46
CA ALA A 18 8.68 -14.52 2.01
C ALA A 18 9.12 -13.66 0.83
N ASP A 19 8.19 -13.24 -0.02
CA ASP A 19 8.45 -12.41 -1.19
C ASP A 19 7.18 -11.64 -1.63
N PRO A 20 7.29 -10.64 -2.53
CA PRO A 20 6.15 -9.84 -2.99
C PRO A 20 5.12 -10.61 -3.81
N GLU A 21 5.51 -11.69 -4.49
CA GLU A 21 4.58 -12.54 -5.24
C GLU A 21 3.73 -13.39 -4.27
N GLN A 22 4.32 -13.86 -3.17
CA GLN A 22 3.61 -14.52 -2.08
C GLN A 22 2.65 -13.54 -1.41
N LEU A 23 3.09 -12.30 -1.14
CA LEU A 23 2.18 -11.25 -0.66
C LEU A 23 0.97 -11.11 -1.58
N TYR A 24 1.18 -11.04 -2.89
CA TYR A 24 0.09 -10.90 -3.85
C TYR A 24 -0.85 -12.12 -3.84
N ARG A 25 -0.32 -13.34 -3.72
CA ARG A 25 -1.13 -14.56 -3.55
C ARG A 25 -1.96 -14.53 -2.26
N LEU A 26 -1.42 -14.01 -1.17
CA LEU A 26 -2.16 -13.86 0.10
C LEU A 26 -3.29 -12.83 -0.02
N LEU A 27 -3.09 -11.77 -0.82
CA LEU A 27 -4.11 -10.76 -1.09
C LEU A 27 -5.19 -11.24 -2.07
N ALA A 28 -4.96 -12.33 -2.81
CA ALA A 28 -5.89 -12.82 -3.83
C ALA A 28 -7.31 -13.10 -3.29
N ALA A 29 -7.46 -13.41 -2.00
CA ALA A 29 -8.76 -13.64 -1.37
C ALA A 29 -9.66 -12.38 -1.33
N THR A 30 -9.06 -11.18 -1.31
CA THR A 30 -9.76 -9.90 -1.25
C THR A 30 -9.49 -9.02 -2.48
N ASN A 31 -8.63 -9.46 -3.39
CA ASN A 31 -8.25 -8.74 -4.60
C ASN A 31 -9.34 -8.87 -5.67
N THR A 32 -9.95 -7.74 -6.03
CA THR A 32 -10.88 -7.56 -7.16
C THR A 32 -10.20 -6.92 -8.39
N GLY A 33 -8.90 -6.62 -8.29
CA GLY A 33 -8.06 -6.12 -9.37
C GLY A 33 -7.59 -7.22 -10.35
N PRO A 34 -6.38 -7.08 -10.94
CA PRO A 34 -5.85 -8.11 -11.84
C PRO A 34 -5.82 -9.50 -11.18
N ALA A 35 -6.07 -10.55 -11.96
CA ALA A 35 -6.03 -11.93 -11.46
C ALA A 35 -4.60 -12.45 -11.22
N ALA A 36 -3.61 -11.87 -11.91
CA ALA A 36 -2.22 -12.25 -11.84
C ALA A 36 -1.32 -11.03 -12.11
N LEU A 37 -0.07 -11.09 -11.62
CA LEU A 37 0.97 -10.16 -12.01
C LEU A 37 1.38 -10.41 -13.46
N TRP A 38 1.63 -9.34 -14.20
CA TRP A 38 2.31 -9.45 -15.49
C TRP A 38 3.78 -9.82 -15.29
N ALA A 39 4.37 -10.53 -16.27
CA ALA A 39 5.74 -11.02 -16.17
C ALA A 39 6.74 -9.90 -15.82
N HIS A 40 6.67 -8.76 -16.51
CA HIS A 40 7.55 -7.61 -16.21
C HIS A 40 7.32 -7.00 -14.84
N GLN A 41 6.12 -7.09 -14.26
CA GLN A 41 5.87 -6.63 -12.89
C GLN A 41 6.53 -7.57 -11.88
N ALA A 42 6.40 -8.87 -12.10
CA ALA A 42 7.04 -9.88 -11.27
C ALA A 42 8.57 -9.76 -11.34
N ASP A 43 9.14 -9.55 -12.52
CA ASP A 43 10.59 -9.39 -12.69
C ASP A 43 11.12 -8.16 -11.96
N VAL A 44 10.41 -7.03 -12.03
CA VAL A 44 10.76 -5.82 -11.26
C VAL A 44 10.69 -6.07 -9.75
N LEU A 45 9.66 -6.77 -9.27
CA LEU A 45 9.50 -7.11 -7.85
C LEU A 45 10.58 -8.07 -7.36
N ARG A 46 10.97 -9.06 -8.17
CA ARG A 46 12.07 -9.99 -7.87
C ARG A 46 13.40 -9.25 -7.78
N ALA A 47 13.69 -8.38 -8.76
CA ALA A 47 14.90 -7.58 -8.75
C ALA A 47 14.94 -6.67 -7.50
N TRP A 48 13.84 -6.00 -7.18
CA TRP A 48 13.74 -5.17 -5.97
C TRP A 48 13.92 -5.96 -4.66
N HIS A 49 13.38 -7.18 -4.60
CA HIS A 49 13.45 -8.05 -3.42
C HIS A 49 14.80 -8.79 -3.27
N ASP A 50 15.73 -8.65 -4.23
CA ASP A 50 17.09 -9.17 -4.08
C ASP A 50 17.72 -8.61 -2.78
N ASP A 51 18.45 -9.47 -2.04
CA ASP A 51 19.08 -9.18 -0.76
C ASP A 51 19.91 -7.89 -0.78
N LYS A 52 20.44 -7.50 -1.94
CA LYS A 52 21.16 -6.23 -2.07
C LYS A 52 20.24 -5.03 -1.98
N LEU A 53 19.18 -4.99 -2.78
CA LEU A 53 18.35 -3.80 -2.94
C LEU A 53 17.38 -3.63 -1.77
N ILE A 54 16.90 -4.71 -1.17
CA ILE A 54 15.87 -4.63 -0.12
C ILE A 54 16.35 -3.91 1.18
N HIS A 55 17.66 -3.79 1.35
CA HIS A 55 18.31 -3.11 2.48
C HIS A 55 18.78 -1.70 2.15
N GLU A 56 18.71 -1.28 0.88
CA GLU A 56 19.05 0.08 0.48
C GLU A 56 18.02 1.08 0.98
N ALA A 57 18.50 2.25 1.42
CA ALA A 57 17.65 3.30 1.94
C ALA A 57 16.82 3.97 0.83
N ASP A 58 17.46 4.21 -0.32
CA ASP A 58 16.90 4.97 -1.44
C ASP A 58 16.95 4.13 -2.73
N ILE A 59 15.79 3.79 -3.27
CA ILE A 59 15.67 2.97 -4.49
C ILE A 59 14.77 3.66 -5.49
N ALA A 60 15.23 3.77 -6.73
CA ALA A 60 14.43 4.20 -7.86
C ALA A 60 13.98 2.99 -8.69
N ILE A 61 12.66 2.87 -8.92
CA ILE A 61 12.08 1.82 -9.77
C ILE A 61 11.47 2.48 -10.99
N GLU A 62 11.99 2.18 -12.18
CA GLU A 62 11.45 2.66 -13.44
C GLU A 62 10.53 1.60 -14.08
N LEU A 63 9.38 2.04 -14.57
CA LEU A 63 8.47 1.23 -15.39
C LEU A 63 7.99 2.09 -16.58
N PRO A 64 7.43 1.51 -17.66
CA PRO A 64 6.69 2.25 -18.68
C PRO A 64 5.27 2.64 -18.24
N THR A 65 4.68 3.69 -18.83
CA THR A 65 3.27 4.03 -18.60
C THR A 65 2.36 2.87 -19.06
N GLY A 66 1.22 2.69 -18.41
CA GLY A 66 0.33 1.54 -18.67
C GLY A 66 0.78 0.21 -18.07
N SER A 67 2.03 0.06 -17.61
CA SER A 67 2.57 -1.20 -17.06
C SER A 67 2.13 -1.56 -15.64
N GLY A 68 1.20 -0.78 -15.04
CA GLY A 68 0.68 -1.05 -13.69
C GLY A 68 1.59 -0.63 -12.53
N LYS A 69 2.23 0.55 -12.64
CA LYS A 69 3.11 1.11 -11.58
C LYS A 69 2.47 1.13 -10.19
N THR A 70 1.16 1.42 -10.14
CA THR A 70 0.42 1.50 -8.88
C THR A 70 0.44 0.18 -8.14
N LEU A 71 0.26 -0.95 -8.84
CA LEU A 71 0.28 -2.28 -8.22
C LEU A 71 1.68 -2.62 -7.68
N VAL A 72 2.73 -2.38 -8.49
CA VAL A 72 4.12 -2.61 -8.07
C VAL A 72 4.47 -1.78 -6.84
N GLY A 73 4.22 -0.47 -6.86
CA GLY A 73 4.48 0.41 -5.72
C GLY A 73 3.65 0.06 -4.47
N ALA A 74 2.40 -0.38 -4.66
CA ALA A 74 1.55 -0.81 -3.56
C ALA A 74 2.05 -2.10 -2.91
N LEU A 75 2.53 -3.07 -3.70
CA LEU A 75 3.10 -4.32 -3.20
C LEU A 75 4.41 -4.07 -2.44
N VAL A 76 5.29 -3.20 -2.96
CA VAL A 76 6.49 -2.76 -2.26
C VAL A 76 6.13 -2.13 -0.91
N ALA A 77 5.18 -1.18 -0.90
CA ALA A 77 4.76 -0.50 0.30
C ALA A 77 4.16 -1.45 1.36
N GLU A 78 3.26 -2.36 0.94
CA GLU A 78 2.62 -3.32 1.84
C GLU A 78 3.62 -4.37 2.35
N PHE A 79 4.56 -4.81 1.51
CA PHE A 79 5.63 -5.73 1.92
C PHE A 79 6.49 -5.10 3.01
N LEU A 80 6.98 -3.88 2.79
CA LEU A 80 7.77 -3.13 3.78
C LEU A 80 6.97 -2.89 5.06
N ARG A 81 5.68 -2.55 4.96
CA ARG A 81 4.79 -2.36 6.11
C ARG A 81 4.70 -3.63 6.98
N ARG A 82 4.62 -4.82 6.36
CA ARG A 82 4.59 -6.10 7.08
C ARG A 82 5.95 -6.50 7.62
N ARG A 83 7.01 -6.40 6.81
CA ARG A 83 8.39 -6.74 7.17
C ARG A 83 8.87 -5.92 8.37
N ASP A 84 8.72 -4.60 8.30
CA ASP A 84 9.26 -3.68 9.29
C ASP A 84 8.28 -3.37 10.42
N ASN A 85 7.02 -3.78 10.28
CA ASN A 85 5.92 -3.45 11.19
C ASN A 85 5.87 -1.93 11.49
N LYS A 86 6.06 -1.12 10.45
CA LYS A 86 6.08 0.34 10.51
C LYS A 86 5.05 0.93 9.55
N PRO A 87 4.49 2.11 9.84
CA PRO A 87 3.64 2.81 8.88
C PRO A 87 4.42 3.16 7.61
N VAL A 88 3.78 3.04 6.46
CA VAL A 88 4.32 3.41 5.15
C VAL A 88 3.40 4.44 4.51
N ALA A 89 3.97 5.43 3.84
CA ALA A 89 3.23 6.45 3.10
C ALA A 89 3.41 6.26 1.59
N TYR A 90 2.30 6.18 0.86
CA TYR A 90 2.28 6.25 -0.59
C TYR A 90 1.91 7.69 -1.00
N VAL A 91 2.85 8.43 -1.59
CA VAL A 91 2.65 9.85 -1.91
C VAL A 91 2.26 10.01 -3.38
N CYS A 92 1.25 10.83 -3.63
CA CYS A 92 0.77 11.18 -4.97
C CYS A 92 0.94 12.68 -5.22
N PRO A 93 1.13 13.14 -6.48
CA PRO A 93 1.38 14.55 -6.77
C PRO A 93 0.13 15.44 -6.64
N ASN A 94 -1.07 14.85 -6.57
CA ASN A 94 -2.31 15.59 -6.33
C ASN A 94 -3.41 14.71 -5.70
N ASN A 95 -4.46 15.35 -5.20
CA ASN A 95 -5.58 14.70 -4.52
C ASN A 95 -6.37 13.76 -5.42
N LEU A 96 -6.46 14.02 -6.73
CA LEU A 96 -7.17 13.16 -7.67
C LEU A 96 -6.47 11.80 -7.80
N LEU A 97 -5.16 11.82 -8.03
CA LEU A 97 -4.35 10.60 -8.11
C LEU A 97 -4.30 9.87 -6.77
N ALA A 98 -4.29 10.59 -5.65
CA ALA A 98 -4.38 9.98 -4.32
C ALA A 98 -5.70 9.22 -4.14
N ARG A 99 -6.84 9.81 -4.51
CA ARG A 99 -8.16 9.14 -4.47
C ARG A 99 -8.19 7.90 -5.36
N GLN A 100 -7.75 8.02 -6.61
CA GLN A 100 -7.69 6.89 -7.55
C GLN A 100 -6.78 5.77 -7.04
N THR A 101 -5.65 6.14 -6.43
CA THR A 101 -4.71 5.17 -5.85
C THR A 101 -5.33 4.47 -4.66
N ALA A 102 -5.98 5.18 -3.74
CA ALA A 102 -6.67 4.57 -2.60
C ALA A 102 -7.74 3.55 -3.03
N THR A 103 -8.55 3.89 -4.05
CA THR A 103 -9.49 2.92 -4.63
C THR A 103 -8.77 1.68 -5.16
N LYS A 104 -7.69 1.85 -5.94
CA LYS A 104 -6.91 0.71 -6.46
C LYS A 104 -6.29 -0.15 -5.37
N LEU A 105 -5.77 0.45 -4.30
CA LEU A 105 -5.21 -0.30 -3.17
C LEU A 105 -6.30 -1.14 -2.51
N SER A 106 -7.50 -0.60 -2.33
CA SER A 106 -8.65 -1.34 -1.83
C SER A 106 -9.03 -2.48 -2.78
N ASP A 107 -9.03 -2.25 -4.10
CA ASP A 107 -9.26 -3.30 -5.10
C ASP A 107 -8.18 -4.40 -5.05
N TYR A 108 -6.95 -4.06 -4.69
CA TYR A 108 -5.86 -5.04 -4.49
C TYR A 108 -5.91 -5.75 -3.14
N GLY A 109 -6.91 -5.47 -2.30
CA GLY A 109 -7.03 -6.03 -0.95
C GLY A 109 -6.05 -5.42 0.06
N ILE A 110 -5.39 -4.30 -0.27
CA ILE A 110 -4.40 -3.62 0.57
C ILE A 110 -5.10 -2.58 1.46
N PRO A 111 -5.09 -2.75 2.80
CA PRO A 111 -5.68 -1.78 3.72
C PRO A 111 -4.97 -0.43 3.60
N ASN A 112 -5.73 0.63 3.38
CA ASN A 112 -5.18 1.98 3.23
C ASN A 112 -6.06 3.03 3.90
N VAL A 113 -5.45 4.17 4.24
CA VAL A 113 -6.14 5.35 4.75
C VAL A 113 -5.72 6.52 3.88
N LEU A 114 -6.71 7.25 3.37
CA LEU A 114 -6.48 8.38 2.48
C LEU A 114 -6.31 9.67 3.29
N LEU A 115 -5.09 10.22 3.28
CA LEU A 115 -4.73 11.48 3.94
C LEU A 115 -4.65 12.60 2.91
N ILE A 116 -5.78 13.21 2.60
CA ILE A 116 -5.88 14.35 1.68
C ILE A 116 -6.80 15.42 2.25
N ASP A 117 -6.61 16.66 1.80
CA ASP A 117 -7.31 17.86 2.28
C ASP A 117 -6.91 18.25 3.73
N CYS A 118 -6.98 19.55 4.01
CA CYS A 118 -6.65 20.15 5.31
C CYS A 118 -7.87 20.20 6.25
N ARG A 119 -8.94 19.44 5.96
CA ARG A 119 -10.15 19.47 6.79
C ARG A 119 -9.95 18.68 8.07
N ARG A 120 -9.73 19.42 9.16
CA ARG A 120 -10.00 18.98 10.53
C ARG A 120 -11.47 18.53 10.59
N ARG A 121 -11.74 17.22 10.68
CA ARG A 121 -13.10 16.72 10.98
C ARG A 121 -13.05 15.60 12.02
N ALA A 122 -13.43 15.95 13.25
CA ALA A 122 -14.32 15.09 13.99
C ALA A 122 -15.66 15.15 13.24
N GLU A 123 -16.03 14.09 12.55
CA GLU A 123 -17.42 13.91 12.18
C GLU A 123 -17.75 12.43 12.12
N THR A 124 -18.56 12.04 13.09
CA THR A 124 -19.32 10.80 13.13
C THR A 124 -20.35 10.79 12.01
N ASP A 125 -20.44 9.66 11.34
CA ASP A 125 -21.41 9.33 10.29
C ASP A 125 -22.87 9.63 10.72
N PRO A 126 -23.63 10.46 9.99
CA PRO A 126 -25.05 10.71 10.27
C PRO A 126 -25.98 9.53 9.93
N LEU A 127 -25.47 8.45 9.32
CA LEU A 127 -26.29 7.29 8.92
C LEU A 127 -26.20 6.11 9.91
N ALA A 128 -25.56 6.30 11.07
CA ALA A 128 -25.49 5.30 12.13
C ALA A 128 -26.68 5.31 13.11
N THR A 129 -27.69 6.16 12.91
CA THR A 129 -28.96 6.08 13.64
C THR A 129 -29.97 5.26 12.85
N GLY A 130 -30.33 4.13 13.45
CA GLY A 130 -31.25 3.15 12.91
C GLY A 130 -32.65 3.69 12.62
N TRP A 131 -33.32 2.96 11.74
CA TRP A 131 -34.77 2.99 11.62
C TRP A 131 -35.31 1.89 12.53
N ASP A 132 -35.99 2.32 13.60
CA ASP A 132 -37.16 1.60 14.13
C ASP A 132 -38.26 1.57 13.06
#